data_AF-A0A9D9DVV2-F1
#
_entry.id   AF-A0A9D9DVV2-F1
#
_cell.length_a   1.000
_cell.length_b   1.000
_cell.length_c   1.000
_cell.angle_alpha   90.00
_cell.angle_beta   90.00
_cell.angle_gamma   90.00
#
_symmetry.space_group_name_H-M   'P 1'
#
loop_
_entity.id
_entity.type
_entity.pdbx_description
1 polymer ?
#
loop_
_entity_poly.entity_id
_entity_poly.type
_entity_poly.pdbx_seq_one_letter_code
_entity_poly.pdbx_strand_id
1 'polypeptide(L)' 'MGESLKDKVGYVIAVISEFATAHSLNTAQAYRYLERFNGIDFVNRFYEVEHTLSFEDVVADLTSYCHRKGGALV' A
#
# COMPACT_ATOMS: atom_id res chain seq x y z
N MET A 1 12.85 13.29 15.59
CA MET A 1 12.74 11.91 16.09
C MET A 1 12.60 11.05 14.86
N GLY A 2 13.67 10.39 14.41
CA GLY A 2 13.65 9.65 13.15
C GLY A 2 12.79 8.40 13.30
N GLU A 3 11.88 8.18 12.36
CA GLU A 3 11.05 6.97 12.31
C GLU A 3 11.95 5.74 12.18
N SER A 4 11.66 4.69 12.94
CA SER A 4 12.50 3.50 12.92
C SER A 4 12.16 2.62 11.72
N LEU A 5 13.15 1.85 11.24
CA LEU A 5 12.91 0.84 10.20
C LEU A 5 11.78 -0.13 10.57
N LYS A 6 11.58 -0.39 11.87
CA LYS A 6 10.50 -1.25 12.37
C LYS A 6 9.12 -0.62 12.14
N ASP A 7 8.99 0.69 12.33
CA ASP A 7 7.73 1.42 12.14
C ASP A 7 7.32 1.40 10.67
N LYS A 8 8.29 1.64 9.77
CA LYS A 8 8.06 1.57 8.33
C LYS A 8 7.66 0.18 7.85
N VAL A 9 8.34 -0.87 8.35
CA VAL A 9 7.97 -2.26 8.03
C VAL A 9 6.56 -2.59 8.56
N GLY A 10 6.26 -2.20 9.80
CA GLY A 10 4.93 -2.39 10.38
C GLY A 10 3.84 -1.68 9.60
N TYR A 11 4.11 -0.45 9.16
CA TYR A 11 3.20 0.32 8.32
C TYR A 11 2.95 -0.34 6.96
N VAL A 12 4.01 -0.79 6.25
CA VAL A 12 3.84 -1.51 4.98
C VAL A 12 2.99 -2.77 5.15
N ILE A 13 3.19 -3.53 6.24
CA ILE A 13 2.36 -4.71 6.54
C ILE A 13 0.89 -4.31 6.76
N ALA A 14 0.63 -3.24 7.52
CA ALA A 14 -0.72 -2.73 7.74
C ALA A 14 -1.39 -2.30 6.43
N VAL A 15 -0.68 -1.55 5.58
CA VAL A 15 -1.19 -1.11 4.27
C VAL A 15 -1.54 -2.29 3.37
N ILE A 16 -0.70 -3.34 3.32
CA ILE A 16 -1.01 -4.56 2.54
C ILE A 16 -2.29 -5.22 3.09
N SER A 17 -2.45 -5.25 4.41
CA SER A 17 -3.63 -5.85 5.06
C SER A 17 -4.91 -5.07 4.77
N GLU A 18 -4.87 -3.74 4.86
CA GLU A 18 -6.01 -2.87 4.55
C GLU A 18 -6.36 -2.90 3.06
N PHE A 19 -5.35 -2.89 2.18
CA PHE A 19 -5.57 -3.06 0.74
C PHE A 19 -6.21 -4.40 0.42
N ALA A 20 -5.81 -5.47 1.11
CA ALA A 20 -6.43 -6.79 0.95
C ALA A 20 -7.92 -6.76 1.33
N THR A 21 -8.25 -6.18 2.48
CA THR A 21 -9.63 -6.02 2.95
C THR A 21 -10.47 -5.21 1.97
N ALA A 22 -9.98 -4.05 1.54
CA ALA A 22 -10.71 -3.15 0.65
C ALA A 22 -11.05 -3.78 -0.72
N HIS A 23 -10.15 -4.63 -1.24
CA HIS A 23 -10.30 -5.28 -2.55
C HIS A 23 -10.77 -6.74 -2.46
N SER A 24 -11.22 -7.20 -1.29
CA SER A 24 -11.65 -8.59 -1.05
C SER A 24 -10.61 -9.64 -1.46
N LEU A 25 -9.33 -9.33 -1.23
CA LEU A 25 -8.19 -10.20 -1.49
C LEU A 25 -7.70 -10.83 -0.18
N ASN A 26 -6.97 -11.94 -0.28
CA ASN A 26 -6.10 -12.33 0.83
C ASN A 26 -4.78 -11.53 0.79
N THR A 27 -4.08 -11.48 1.92
CA THR A 27 -2.83 -10.71 2.08
C THR A 27 -1.77 -11.09 1.04
N ALA A 28 -1.68 -12.36 0.64
CA ALA A 28 -0.71 -12.81 -0.36
C ALA A 28 -1.07 -12.35 -1.79
N GLN A 29 -2.36 -12.30 -2.12
CA GLN A 29 -2.85 -11.72 -3.39
C GLN A 29 -2.59 -10.21 -3.43
N ALA A 30 -2.91 -9.50 -2.35
CA ALA A 30 -2.66 -8.07 -2.22
C ALA A 30 -1.17 -7.74 -2.36
N TYR A 31 -0.30 -8.45 -1.63
CA TYR A 31 1.15 -8.29 -1.73
C TYR A 31 1.64 -8.49 -3.17
N ARG A 32 1.27 -9.61 -3.83
CA ARG A 32 1.69 -9.89 -5.21
C ARG A 32 1.19 -8.84 -6.20
N TYR A 33 -0.02 -8.33 -6.00
CA TYR A 33 -0.57 -7.27 -6.85
C TYR A 33 0.21 -5.96 -6.67
N LEU A 34 0.39 -5.53 -5.42
CA LEU A 34 1.13 -4.31 -5.09
C LEU A 34 2.59 -4.41 -5.58
N GLU A 35 3.25 -5.54 -5.38
CA GLU A 35 4.61 -5.79 -5.90
C GLU A 35 4.65 -5.67 -7.44
N ARG A 36 3.72 -6.35 -8.14
CA ARG A 36 3.65 -6.36 -9.62
C ARG A 36 3.46 -4.97 -10.23
N PHE A 37 2.72 -4.09 -9.55
CA PHE A 37 2.39 -2.75 -10.04
C PHE A 37 3.13 -1.63 -9.28
N ASN A 38 4.26 -1.95 -8.65
CA ASN A 38 5.14 -1.02 -7.92
C ASN A 38 4.46 -0.25 -6.78
N GLY A 39 3.37 -0.78 -6.22
CA GLY A 39 2.67 -0.25 -5.06
C GLY A 39 3.50 -0.31 -3.78
N ILE A 40 4.30 -1.37 -3.57
CA ILE A 40 5.19 -1.45 -2.40
C ILE A 40 6.27 -0.36 -2.45
N ASP A 41 6.83 -0.11 -3.64
CA ASP A 41 7.77 1.00 -3.86
C ASP A 41 7.12 2.36 -3.61
N PHE A 42 5.85 2.53 -4.00
CA PHE A 42 5.08 3.74 -3.73
C PHE A 42 4.97 4.00 -2.22
N VAL A 43 4.50 3.02 -1.44
CA VAL A 43 4.38 3.15 0.03
C VAL A 43 5.73 3.44 0.67
N ASN A 44 6.80 2.78 0.21
CA ASN A 44 8.14 3.02 0.72
C ASN A 44 8.66 4.42 0.38
N ARG A 45 8.41 4.92 -0.83
CA ARG A 45 8.90 6.22 -1.30
C ARG A 45 8.16 7.38 -0.66
N PHE A 46 6.84 7.24 -0.46
CA PHE A 46 5.97 8.29 0.06
C PHE A 46 5.59 8.10 1.52
N TYR A 47 6.28 7.21 2.24
CA TYR A 47 6.02 6.89 3.64
C TYR A 47 5.81 8.12 4.52
N GLU A 48 6.68 9.13 4.45
CA GLU A 48 6.61 10.36 5.26
C GLU A 48 5.28 11.13 5.11
N VAL A 49 4.56 10.91 4.00
CA VAL A 49 3.26 11.52 3.72
C VAL A 49 2.15 10.53 4.03
N GLU A 50 2.20 9.34 3.42
CA GLU A 50 1.15 8.32 3.47
C GLU A 50 0.85 7.87 4.91
N HIS A 51 1.85 7.81 5.80
CA HIS A 51 1.63 7.38 7.19
C HIS A 51 0.81 8.38 8.02
N THR A 52 0.65 9.61 7.54
CA THR A 52 -0.16 10.65 8.19
C THR A 52 -1.61 10.65 7.72
N LEU A 53 -1.92 9.89 6.67
CA LEU A 53 -3.24 9.81 6.06
C LEU A 53 -4.07 8.67 6.68
N SER A 54 -5.37 8.68 6.39
CA SER A 54 -6.23 7.55 6.72
C SER A 54 -5.89 6.35 5.82
N PHE A 55 -6.14 5.13 6.29
CA PHE A 55 -5.95 3.94 5.43
C PHE A 55 -6.86 3.94 4.21
N GLU A 56 -8.05 4.55 4.29
CA GLU A 56 -8.96 4.69 3.14
C GLU A 56 -8.31 5.52 2.03
N ASP A 57 -7.69 6.64 2.38
CA ASP A 57 -6.97 7.51 1.43
C ASP A 57 -5.76 6.78 0.81
N VAL A 58 -4.93 6.14 1.65
CA VAL A 58 -3.75 5.38 1.21
C VAL A 58 -4.14 4.26 0.24
N VAL A 59 -5.23 3.54 0.54
CA VAL A 59 -5.75 2.48 -0.34
C VAL A 59 -6.23 3.07 -1.67
N ALA A 60 -6.96 4.19 -1.65
CA ALA A 60 -7.43 4.86 -2.86
C ALA A 60 -6.26 5.35 -3.75
N ASP A 61 -5.22 5.90 -3.13
CA ASP A 61 -4.00 6.35 -3.80
C ASP A 61 -3.24 5.17 -4.41
N LEU A 62 -3.12 4.06 -3.67
CA LEU A 62 -2.52 2.83 -4.18
C LEU A 62 -3.31 2.22 -5.33
N THR A 63 -4.63 2.15 -5.24
CA THR A 63 -5.48 1.66 -6.33
C THR A 63 -5.28 2.52 -7.58
N SER A 64 -5.35 3.84 -7.43
CA SER A 64 -5.16 4.80 -8.53
C SER A 64 -3.75 4.74 -9.12
N TYR A 65 -2.73 4.59 -8.27
CA TYR A 65 -1.35 4.42 -8.71
C TYR A 65 -1.17 3.10 -9.49
N CYS A 66 -1.65 1.98 -8.95
CA CYS A 66 -1.55 0.68 -9.61
C CYS A 66 -2.33 0.64 -10.93
N HIS A 67 -3.49 1.28 -11.03
CA HIS A 67 -4.23 1.42 -12.29
C HIS A 67 -3.44 2.15 -13.37
N ARG A 68 -2.77 3.26 -13.00
CA ARG A 68 -1.87 3.99 -13.92
C ARG A 68 -0.66 3.16 -14.36
N LYS A 69 -0.35 2.07 -13.65
CA LYS A 69 0.68 1.08 -13.99
C LYS A 69 0.14 -0.16 -14.72
N GLY A 70 -1.15 -0.18 -15.08
CA GLY A 70 -1.80 -1.28 -15.80
C GLY A 70 -2.48 -2.33 -14.91
N GLY A 71 -2.64 -2.05 -13.62
CA GLY A 71 -3.47 -2.83 -12.71
C GLY A 71 -4.96 -2.65 -13.00
N ALA A 72 -5.79 -3.63 -12.62
CA ALA A 72 -7.21 -3.69 -13.00
C ALA A 72 -8.14 -4.17 -11.87
N LEU A 73 -7.73 -4.04 -10.60
CA LEU A 73 -8.64 -4.29 -9.47
C LEU A 73 -9.77 -3.24 -9.46
N VAL A 74 -11.00 -3.64 -9.13
CA VAL A 74 -12.17 -2.75 -9.10
C VAL A 74 -12.59 -2.54 -7.67
#